data_AF-A0A7Y2C7I3-F1
#
_entry.id   AF-A0A7Y2C7I3-F1
#
_cell.length_a   1.000
_cell.length_b   1.000
_cell.length_c   1.000
_cell.angle_alpha   90.00
_cell.angle_beta   90.00
_cell.angle_gamma   90.00
#
_symmetry.space_group_name_H-M   'P 1'
#
loop_
_entity.id
_entity.type
_entity.pdbx_description
1 polymer ?
#
loop_
_entity_poly.entity_id
_entity_poly.type
_entity_poly.pdbx_seq_one_letter_code
_entity_poly.pdbx_strand_id
1 'polypeptide(L)'
;MNAEAVHRIFRRCYRLVVVVLTCTVLACDTDVDRFTDRSGGVAFNLTGVITTESDTQFVRVQRIREEIVQTSADPLKADVTLTDLDTGESRRLLDSLVVLDNGERDHLFFTPYVVTAGHRYQLMVEGVDGDVATATTTVPDRPSTTVVRADIFGSLITQSVSWNALTRTPEHAVVTYEIARSQED
;
A
#
# COMPACT_ATOMS: atom_id res chain seq x y z
N MET A 1 12.80 58.84 -41.69
CA MET A 1 12.75 57.49 -41.09
C MET A 1 12.02 56.59 -42.09
N ASN A 2 12.74 55.69 -42.75
CA ASN A 2 12.31 55.09 -44.03
C ASN A 2 11.31 53.94 -43.83
N ALA A 3 10.26 53.90 -44.66
CA ALA A 3 9.14 52.95 -44.57
C ALA A 3 9.57 51.47 -44.55
N GLU A 4 10.72 51.14 -45.14
CA GLU A 4 11.28 49.78 -45.13
C GLU A 4 11.78 49.30 -43.75
N ALA A 5 12.19 50.23 -42.87
CA ALA A 5 12.65 49.89 -41.52
C ALA A 5 11.45 49.49 -40.63
N VAL A 6 10.32 50.19 -40.78
CA VAL A 6 9.08 49.91 -40.06
C VAL A 6 8.53 48.54 -40.44
N HIS A 7 8.56 48.19 -41.74
CA HIS A 7 8.03 46.90 -42.19
C HIS A 7 8.88 45.71 -41.72
N ARG A 8 10.21 45.87 -41.61
CA ARG A 8 11.13 44.86 -41.05
C ARG A 8 10.95 44.66 -39.55
N ILE A 9 10.72 45.74 -38.79
CA ILE A 9 10.41 45.67 -37.35
C ILE A 9 9.06 44.97 -37.15
N PHE A 10 8.04 45.35 -37.92
CA PHE A 10 6.71 44.74 -37.84
C PHE A 10 6.73 43.24 -38.18
N ARG A 11 7.52 42.83 -39.20
CA ARG A 11 7.69 41.41 -39.57
C ARG A 11 8.46 40.61 -38.50
N ARG A 12 9.42 41.23 -37.80
CA ARG A 12 10.18 40.61 -36.71
C ARG A 12 9.32 40.47 -35.45
N CYS A 13 8.56 41.50 -35.09
CA CYS A 13 7.60 41.46 -33.99
C CYS A 13 6.48 40.44 -34.26
N TYR A 14 5.94 40.40 -35.48
CA TYR A 14 4.92 39.42 -35.86
C TYR A 14 5.46 37.99 -35.79
N ARG A 15 6.68 37.73 -36.26
CA ARG A 15 7.32 36.41 -36.14
C ARG A 15 7.57 36.02 -34.68
N LEU A 16 8.00 36.95 -33.83
CA LEU A 16 8.18 36.70 -32.39
C LEU A 16 6.85 36.41 -31.69
N VAL A 17 5.79 37.16 -32.01
CA VAL A 17 4.44 36.93 -31.46
C VAL A 17 3.90 35.58 -31.90
N VAL A 18 4.06 35.20 -33.18
CA VAL A 18 3.62 33.88 -33.67
C VAL A 18 4.39 32.75 -32.97
N VAL A 19 5.70 32.87 -32.78
CA VAL A 19 6.52 31.86 -32.08
C VAL A 19 6.12 31.72 -30.61
N VAL A 20 5.92 32.82 -29.90
CA VAL A 20 5.49 32.80 -28.48
C VAL A 20 4.08 32.21 -28.34
N LEU A 21 3.16 32.56 -29.25
CA LEU A 21 1.79 32.02 -29.25
C LEU A 21 1.76 30.51 -29.55
N THR A 22 2.66 30.01 -30.42
CA THR A 22 2.78 28.57 -30.65
C THR A 22 3.40 27.81 -29.48
N CYS A 23 4.29 28.43 -28.68
CA CYS A 23 4.86 27.79 -27.50
C CYS A 23 3.85 27.61 -26.35
N THR A 24 2.84 28.47 -26.23
CA THR A 24 1.83 28.33 -25.16
C THR A 24 0.84 27.19 -25.38
N VAL A 25 0.66 26.71 -26.62
CA VAL A 25 -0.25 25.58 -26.92
C VAL A 25 0.40 24.22 -26.66
N LEU A 26 1.73 24.15 -26.64
CA LEU A 26 2.49 22.94 -26.32
C LEU A 26 2.80 22.78 -24.82
N ALA A 27 2.45 23.79 -24.01
CA ALA A 27 2.65 23.76 -22.55
C ALA A 27 1.42 23.24 -21.78
N CYS A 28 0.33 22.89 -22.47
CA CYS A 28 -0.74 22.08 -21.89
C CYS A 28 -0.39 20.60 -22.01
N ASP A 29 0.71 20.19 -21.37
CA ASP A 29 0.83 18.80 -20.93
C ASP A 29 0.06 18.69 -19.62
N THR A 30 -1.27 18.66 -19.75
CA THR A 30 -2.13 18.18 -18.67
C THR A 30 -2.44 16.72 -18.92
N ASP A 31 -1.42 15.89 -19.11
CA ASP A 31 -1.56 14.47 -18.83
C ASP A 31 -1.53 14.29 -17.30
N VAL A 32 -2.57 14.84 -16.66
CA VAL A 32 -3.06 14.23 -15.43
C VAL A 32 -3.69 12.95 -15.94
N ASP A 33 -2.93 11.87 -15.84
CA ASP A 33 -3.37 10.50 -16.09
C ASP A 33 -4.56 10.23 -15.16
N ARG A 34 -5.74 10.69 -15.57
CA ARG A 34 -7.00 10.40 -14.91
C ARG A 34 -7.12 8.91 -15.12
N PHE A 35 -6.85 8.13 -14.07
CA PHE A 35 -7.03 6.68 -13.99
C PHE A 35 -8.08 6.26 -15.02
N THR A 36 -7.62 5.90 -16.22
CA THR A 36 -8.54 5.58 -17.30
C THR A 36 -9.14 4.27 -16.86
N ASP A 37 -10.37 4.40 -16.40
CA ASP A 37 -11.25 3.34 -16.00
C ASP A 37 -11.13 2.21 -17.02
N ARG A 38 -10.36 1.18 -16.63
CA ARG A 38 -10.25 -0.06 -17.40
C ARG A 38 -11.58 -0.77 -17.18
N SER A 39 -12.61 -0.29 -17.87
CA SER A 39 -13.96 -0.85 -17.90
C SER A 39 -14.56 -1.15 -16.52
N GLY A 40 -14.99 -0.14 -15.78
CA GLY A 40 -15.85 -0.31 -14.60
C GLY A 40 -15.35 0.45 -13.39
N GLY A 41 -15.82 1.69 -13.24
CA GLY A 41 -15.42 2.57 -12.14
C GLY A 41 -15.39 1.84 -10.80
N VAL A 42 -14.29 2.01 -10.07
CA VAL A 42 -13.92 1.27 -8.86
C VAL A 42 -15.15 0.98 -8.01
N ALA A 43 -15.59 -0.30 -7.99
CA ALA A 43 -16.83 -0.68 -7.34
C ALA A 43 -16.67 -0.84 -5.82
N PHE A 44 -15.45 -1.14 -5.36
CA PHE A 44 -15.14 -1.43 -3.97
C PHE A 44 -13.89 -0.67 -3.48
N ASN A 45 -13.95 -0.18 -2.25
CA ASN A 45 -12.82 0.29 -1.47
C ASN A 45 -12.38 -0.82 -0.52
N LEU A 46 -11.08 -1.11 -0.47
CA LEU A 46 -10.50 -2.17 0.34
C LEU A 46 -9.48 -1.55 1.29
N THR A 47 -9.60 -1.82 2.58
CA THR A 47 -8.67 -1.30 3.60
C THR A 47 -8.34 -2.38 4.61
N GLY A 48 -7.07 -2.69 4.79
CA GLY A 48 -6.62 -3.69 5.75
C GLY A 48 -5.11 -3.90 5.71
N VAL A 49 -4.62 -4.74 6.62
CA VAL A 49 -3.22 -5.17 6.68
C VAL A 49 -3.19 -6.68 6.77
N ILE A 50 -2.38 -7.29 5.91
CA ILE A 50 -2.09 -8.73 5.97
C ILE A 50 -0.75 -8.89 6.71
N THR A 51 -0.73 -9.69 7.77
CA THR A 51 0.43 -9.76 8.68
C THR A 51 0.66 -11.16 9.26
N THR A 52 1.93 -11.51 9.47
CA THR A 52 2.36 -12.74 10.16
C THR A 52 2.19 -12.67 11.67
N GLU A 53 1.87 -11.50 12.22
CA GLU A 53 1.71 -11.28 13.67
C GLU A 53 0.34 -11.73 14.19
N SER A 54 -0.58 -12.11 13.29
CA SER A 54 -1.93 -12.54 13.61
C SER A 54 -2.21 -13.92 13.02
N ASP A 55 -3.03 -14.70 13.72
CA ASP A 55 -3.59 -15.96 13.23
C ASP A 55 -4.87 -15.77 12.41
N THR A 56 -5.39 -14.54 12.39
CA THR A 56 -6.62 -14.15 11.70
C THR A 56 -6.37 -12.89 10.89
N GLN A 57 -6.74 -12.92 9.62
CA GLN A 57 -6.60 -11.76 8.73
C GLN A 57 -7.91 -11.01 8.64
N PHE A 58 -7.84 -9.68 8.60
CA PHE A 58 -8.99 -8.79 8.55
C PHE A 58 -8.85 -7.79 7.41
N VAL A 59 -9.93 -7.59 6.67
CA VAL A 59 -10.02 -6.55 5.65
C VAL A 59 -11.40 -5.91 5.68
N ARG A 60 -11.43 -4.59 5.63
CA ARG A 60 -12.65 -3.82 5.45
C ARG A 60 -12.95 -3.63 3.97
N VAL A 61 -14.19 -3.89 3.59
CA VAL A 61 -14.63 -3.79 2.19
C VAL A 61 -15.88 -2.92 2.15
N GLN A 62 -15.85 -1.87 1.34
CA GLN A 62 -16.95 -0.91 1.20
C GLN A 62 -17.29 -0.77 -0.28
N ARG A 63 -18.58 -0.67 -0.63
CA ARG A 63 -19.00 -0.36 -2.01
C ARG A 63 -18.87 1.15 -2.24
N ILE A 64 -18.24 1.56 -3.36
CA ILE A 64 -17.99 2.98 -3.67
C ILE A 64 -19.19 3.63 -4.37
N ARG A 65 -20.07 2.84 -5.01
CA ARG A 65 -21.30 3.37 -5.61
C ARG A 65 -22.38 3.55 -4.55
N GLU A 66 -22.83 4.80 -4.42
CA GLU A 66 -23.99 5.18 -3.62
C GLU A 66 -25.28 4.57 -4.19
N GLU A 67 -25.60 3.34 -3.82
CA GLU A 67 -27.01 3.02 -3.66
C GLU A 67 -27.46 3.74 -2.40
N ILE A 68 -28.16 4.87 -2.58
CA ILE A 68 -28.83 5.69 -1.56
C ILE A 68 -29.78 4.85 -0.64
N VAL A 69 -29.95 3.56 -0.93
CA VAL A 69 -30.93 2.66 -0.31
C VAL A 69 -30.28 1.55 0.54
N GLN A 70 -28.98 1.26 0.43
CA GLN A 70 -28.35 0.28 1.32
C GLN A 70 -28.10 0.92 2.69
N THR A 71 -28.94 0.56 3.66
CA THR A 71 -28.62 0.86 5.06
C THR A 71 -27.38 0.04 5.41
N SER A 72 -26.43 0.61 6.13
CA SER A 72 -25.19 -0.04 6.60
C SER A 72 -25.41 -1.26 7.52
N ALA A 73 -26.63 -1.77 7.61
CA ALA A 73 -27.02 -2.96 8.35
C ALA A 73 -27.25 -4.18 7.44
N ASP A 74 -27.42 -4.00 6.13
CA ASP A 74 -27.62 -5.11 5.20
C ASP A 74 -26.27 -5.78 4.88
N PRO A 75 -26.19 -7.13 4.80
CA PRO A 75 -24.97 -7.83 4.41
C PRO A 75 -24.42 -7.31 3.08
N LEU A 76 -23.12 -7.07 3.00
CA LEU A 76 -22.48 -6.71 1.73
C LEU A 76 -22.58 -7.92 0.80
N LYS A 77 -23.30 -7.75 -0.31
CA LYS A 77 -23.47 -8.80 -1.34
C LYS A 77 -22.21 -8.95 -2.19
N ALA A 78 -21.16 -9.47 -1.57
CA ALA A 78 -19.87 -9.74 -2.20
C ALA A 78 -19.20 -10.99 -1.64
N ASP A 79 -18.52 -11.72 -2.50
CA ASP A 79 -17.63 -12.81 -2.15
C ASP A 79 -16.19 -12.28 -2.05
N VAL A 80 -15.54 -12.51 -0.91
CA VAL A 80 -14.18 -12.03 -0.66
C VAL A 80 -13.25 -13.23 -0.49
N THR A 81 -12.17 -13.27 -1.26
CA THR A 81 -11.20 -14.36 -1.27
C THR A 81 -9.78 -13.83 -1.12
N LEU A 82 -8.99 -14.49 -0.28
CA LEU A 82 -7.54 -14.29 -0.14
C LEU A 82 -6.82 -15.50 -0.74
N THR A 83 -5.94 -15.25 -1.70
CA THR A 83 -5.16 -16.28 -2.39
C THR A 83 -3.68 -16.06 -2.17
N ASP A 84 -2.99 -17.09 -1.71
CA ASP A 84 -1.53 -17.18 -1.72
C ASP A 84 -1.09 -17.43 -3.17
N LEU A 85 -0.39 -16.48 -3.77
CA LEU A 85 0.02 -16.56 -5.17
C LEU A 85 1.26 -17.46 -5.38
N ASP A 86 1.96 -17.82 -4.31
CA ASP A 86 3.15 -18.68 -4.36
C ASP A 86 2.74 -20.16 -4.26
N THR A 87 1.68 -20.48 -3.52
CA THR A 87 1.16 -21.86 -3.37
C THR A 87 -0.11 -22.12 -4.18
N GLY A 88 -0.86 -21.09 -4.55
CA GLY A 88 -2.19 -21.18 -5.16
C GLY A 88 -3.32 -21.44 -4.16
N GLU A 89 -3.02 -21.57 -2.87
CA GLU A 89 -4.03 -21.82 -1.84
C GLU A 89 -4.97 -20.61 -1.69
N SER A 90 -6.28 -20.86 -1.63
CA SER A 90 -7.29 -19.80 -1.52
C SER A 90 -8.21 -20.01 -0.32
N ARG A 91 -8.54 -18.91 0.35
CA ARG A 91 -9.39 -18.86 1.54
C ARG A 91 -10.49 -17.84 1.33
N ARG A 92 -11.73 -18.24 1.54
CA ARG A 92 -12.87 -17.33 1.59
C ARG A 92 -12.87 -16.59 2.93
N LEU A 93 -13.17 -15.30 2.90
CA LEU A 93 -13.36 -14.49 4.09
C LEU A 93 -14.85 -14.47 4.46
N LEU A 94 -15.11 -14.46 5.77
CA LEU A 94 -16.43 -14.36 6.37
C LEU A 94 -16.75 -12.88 6.63
N ASP A 95 -17.95 -12.45 6.28
CA ASP A 95 -18.44 -11.10 6.60
C ASP A 95 -18.83 -11.00 8.08
N SER A 96 -18.43 -9.92 8.73
CA SER A 96 -18.87 -9.53 10.06
C SER A 96 -19.26 -8.06 10.04
N LEU A 97 -20.50 -7.79 10.42
CA LEU A 97 -20.99 -6.43 10.63
C LEU A 97 -20.52 -5.91 12.00
N VAL A 98 -19.66 -4.89 12.01
CA VAL A 98 -19.11 -4.30 13.23
C VAL A 98 -19.63 -2.88 13.45
N VAL A 99 -19.66 -2.45 14.71
CA VAL A 99 -19.96 -1.06 15.09
C VAL A 99 -18.63 -0.36 15.38
N LEU A 100 -18.36 0.73 14.68
CA LEU A 100 -17.18 1.57 14.86
C LEU A 100 -17.37 2.52 16.05
N ASP A 101 -16.27 3.15 16.52
CA ASP A 101 -16.29 4.05 17.69
C ASP A 101 -17.23 5.26 17.52
N ASN A 102 -17.47 5.69 16.27
CA ASN A 102 -18.40 6.77 15.94
C ASN A 102 -19.87 6.32 15.87
N GLY A 103 -20.16 5.03 16.15
CA GLY A 103 -21.49 4.43 16.10
C GLY A 103 -21.93 3.97 14.70
N GLU A 104 -21.11 4.19 13.67
CA GLU A 104 -21.38 3.70 12.32
C GLU A 104 -21.19 2.18 12.24
N ARG A 105 -21.90 1.54 11.31
CA ARG A 105 -21.75 0.11 11.02
C ARG A 105 -20.94 -0.08 9.75
N ASP A 106 -20.05 -1.06 9.76
CA ASP A 106 -19.20 -1.38 8.61
C ASP A 106 -18.95 -2.88 8.47
N HIS A 107 -18.63 -3.31 7.25
CA HIS A 107 -18.36 -4.71 6.92
C HIS A 107 -16.88 -5.03 7.08
N LEU A 108 -16.60 -5.91 8.04
CA LEU A 108 -15.27 -6.43 8.31
C LEU A 108 -15.21 -7.89 7.88
N PHE A 109 -14.45 -8.17 6.82
CA PHE A 109 -14.22 -9.50 6.33
C PHE A 109 -13.02 -10.13 7.03
N PHE A 110 -13.14 -11.38 7.45
CA PHE A 110 -12.05 -12.05 8.17
C PHE A 110 -11.91 -13.54 7.83
N THR A 111 -10.72 -14.09 8.07
CA THR A 111 -10.47 -15.54 7.94
C THR A 111 -9.36 -16.00 8.88
N PRO A 112 -9.54 -17.10 9.64
CA PRO A 112 -8.46 -17.71 10.41
C PRO A 112 -7.42 -18.30 9.45
N TYR A 113 -6.28 -17.61 9.32
CA TYR A 113 -5.20 -17.99 8.43
C TYR A 113 -3.90 -17.30 8.84
N VAL A 114 -2.85 -18.12 9.05
CA VAL A 114 -1.49 -17.65 9.29
C VAL A 114 -0.80 -17.52 7.93
N VAL A 115 -0.52 -16.29 7.51
CA VAL A 115 0.22 -16.03 6.27
C VAL A 115 1.71 -16.35 6.41
N THR A 116 2.34 -16.68 5.30
CA THR A 116 3.76 -17.00 5.24
C THR A 116 4.59 -15.75 4.91
N ALA A 117 5.68 -15.55 5.65
CA ALA A 117 6.61 -14.46 5.37
C ALA A 117 7.26 -14.63 3.99
N GLY A 118 7.47 -13.53 3.27
CA GLY A 118 8.02 -13.52 1.92
C GLY A 118 7.02 -13.89 0.81
N HIS A 119 5.84 -14.42 1.15
CA HIS A 119 4.82 -14.78 0.17
C HIS A 119 4.03 -13.55 -0.31
N ARG A 120 3.50 -13.67 -1.52
CA ARG A 120 2.63 -12.69 -2.16
C ARG A 120 1.19 -13.16 -2.11
N TYR A 121 0.30 -12.26 -1.74
CA TYR A 121 -1.13 -12.54 -1.57
C TYR A 121 -1.97 -11.63 -2.45
N GLN A 122 -3.02 -12.19 -3.03
CA GLN A 122 -4.07 -11.46 -3.72
C GLN A 122 -5.37 -11.51 -2.92
N LEU A 123 -5.96 -10.35 -2.70
CA LEU A 123 -7.33 -10.22 -2.24
C LEU A 123 -8.22 -9.93 -3.44
N MET A 124 -9.32 -10.67 -3.57
CA MET A 124 -10.32 -10.50 -4.61
C MET A 124 -11.69 -10.31 -3.98
N VAL A 125 -12.43 -9.32 -4.46
CA VAL A 125 -13.83 -9.05 -4.11
C VAL A 125 -14.65 -9.19 -5.37
N GLU A 126 -15.64 -10.07 -5.35
CA GLU A 126 -16.59 -10.28 -6.44
C GLU A 126 -17.99 -9.91 -5.94
N GLY A 127 -18.55 -8.83 -6.49
CA GLY A 127 -19.93 -8.42 -6.22
C GLY A 127 -20.92 -9.30 -6.97
N VAL A 128 -22.13 -9.43 -6.43
CA VAL A 128 -23.23 -10.19 -7.09
C VAL A 128 -23.63 -9.64 -8.46
N ASP A 129 -23.31 -8.36 -8.73
CA ASP A 129 -23.59 -7.68 -10.00
C ASP A 129 -22.50 -7.93 -11.06
N GLY A 130 -21.48 -8.75 -10.74
CA GLY A 130 -20.34 -9.07 -11.61
C GLY A 130 -19.18 -8.08 -11.51
N ASP A 131 -19.28 -7.06 -10.64
CA ASP A 131 -18.17 -6.15 -10.36
C ASP A 131 -17.05 -6.88 -9.62
N VAL A 132 -15.79 -6.70 -10.08
CA VAL A 132 -14.62 -7.33 -9.46
C VAL A 132 -13.60 -6.28 -9.06
N ALA A 133 -13.05 -6.40 -7.85
CA ALA A 133 -11.91 -5.63 -7.39
C ALA A 133 -10.80 -6.57 -6.89
N THR A 134 -9.54 -6.21 -7.15
CA THR A 134 -8.38 -6.97 -6.67
C THR A 134 -7.34 -6.06 -6.04
N ALA A 135 -6.65 -6.58 -5.03
CA ALA A 135 -5.48 -5.96 -4.41
C ALA A 135 -4.40 -7.02 -4.23
N THR A 136 -3.13 -6.65 -4.34
CA THR A 136 -2.01 -7.57 -4.14
C THR A 136 -0.99 -6.96 -3.20
N THR A 137 -0.45 -7.77 -2.31
CA THR A 137 0.60 -7.36 -1.37
C THR A 137 1.63 -8.47 -1.20
N THR A 138 2.83 -8.11 -0.77
CA THR A 138 3.87 -9.07 -0.37
C THR A 138 4.09 -8.95 1.12
N VAL A 139 3.98 -10.05 1.83
CA VAL A 139 4.27 -10.10 3.26
C VAL A 139 5.79 -10.04 3.42
N PRO A 140 6.34 -9.05 4.15
CA PRO A 140 7.79 -8.96 4.34
C PRO A 140 8.39 -10.22 4.94
N ASP A 141 9.66 -10.49 4.64
CA ASP A 141 10.43 -11.50 5.35
C ASP A 141 10.51 -11.19 6.84
N ARG A 142 10.60 -12.25 7.67
CA ARG A 142 10.87 -12.07 9.08
C ARG A 142 12.31 -11.58 9.26
N PRO A 143 12.53 -10.47 9.99
CA PRO A 143 13.88 -10.02 10.27
C PRO A 143 14.61 -11.09 11.09
N SER A 144 15.88 -11.31 10.76
CA SER A 144 16.75 -12.23 11.49
C SER A 144 17.84 -11.46 12.22
N THR A 145 18.35 -12.01 13.32
CA THR A 145 19.42 -11.40 14.10
C THR A 145 20.72 -12.17 13.94
N THR A 146 21.82 -11.44 13.84
CA THR A 146 23.17 -11.97 13.94
C THR A 146 23.82 -11.34 15.16
N VAL A 147 24.23 -12.18 16.11
CA VAL A 147 24.92 -11.76 17.33
C VAL A 147 26.38 -12.17 17.20
N VAL A 148 27.28 -11.20 17.14
CA VAL A 148 28.72 -11.45 17.12
C VAL A 148 29.16 -11.83 18.53
N ARG A 149 30.19 -12.68 18.65
CA ARG A 149 30.81 -12.98 19.94
C ARG A 149 31.21 -11.67 20.63
N ALA A 150 31.01 -11.59 21.94
CA ALA A 150 31.42 -10.44 22.71
C ALA A 150 32.96 -10.36 22.79
N ASP A 151 33.50 -9.17 22.53
CA ASP A 151 34.89 -8.83 22.78
C ASP A 151 35.02 -8.32 24.22
N ILE A 152 36.00 -8.87 24.94
CA ILE A 152 36.27 -8.55 26.35
C ILE A 152 37.61 -7.82 26.43
N PHE A 153 37.57 -6.56 26.86
CA PHE A 153 38.76 -5.73 27.10
C PHE A 153 38.76 -5.24 28.55
N GLY A 154 39.40 -6.00 29.44
CA GLY A 154 39.34 -5.73 30.89
C GLY A 154 37.91 -5.88 31.41
N SER A 155 37.34 -4.79 31.92
CA SER A 155 35.94 -4.74 32.38
C SER A 155 34.94 -4.31 31.30
N LEU A 156 35.40 -3.96 30.09
CA LEU A 156 34.54 -3.56 28.99
C LEU A 156 34.15 -4.79 28.17
N ILE A 157 32.84 -5.00 28.02
CA ILE A 157 32.26 -6.03 27.15
C ILE A 157 31.59 -5.31 25.99
N THR A 158 32.06 -5.55 24.77
CA THR A 158 31.44 -5.03 23.54
C THR A 158 30.86 -6.19 22.76
N GLN A 159 29.58 -6.11 22.38
CA GLN A 159 28.93 -7.08 21.52
C GLN A 159 28.23 -6.36 20.38
N SER A 160 28.52 -6.79 19.15
CA SER A 160 27.81 -6.30 17.96
C SER A 160 26.60 -7.16 17.69
N VAL A 161 25.43 -6.54 17.61
CA VAL A 161 24.16 -7.17 17.21
C VAL A 161 23.71 -6.52 15.91
N SER A 162 23.42 -7.33 14.90
CA SER A 162 22.93 -6.89 13.60
C SER A 162 21.56 -7.49 13.32
N TRP A 163 20.62 -6.69 12.84
CA TRP A 163 19.34 -7.14 12.32
C TRP A 163 19.40 -7.13 10.79
N ASN A 164 19.03 -8.25 10.18
CA ASN A 164 18.99 -8.43 8.73
C ASN A 164 17.56 -8.46 8.23
N ALA A 165 17.37 -8.25 6.93
CA ALA A 165 16.06 -8.26 6.26
C ALA A 165 15.05 -7.23 6.82
N LEU A 166 15.54 -6.11 7.34
CA LEU A 166 14.70 -4.98 7.72
C LEU A 166 14.24 -4.24 6.46
N THR A 167 12.92 -4.19 6.23
CA THR A 167 12.33 -3.41 5.13
C THR A 167 12.22 -1.93 5.44
N ARG A 168 12.30 -1.55 6.72
CA ARG A 168 12.31 -0.18 7.22
C ARG A 168 13.20 -0.07 8.45
N THR A 169 13.70 1.13 8.74
CA THR A 169 14.40 1.42 9.99
C THR A 169 13.47 1.17 11.17
N PRO A 170 13.87 0.38 12.19
CA PRO A 170 13.05 0.15 13.38
C PRO A 170 12.94 1.44 14.19
N GLU A 171 11.73 1.76 14.64
CA GLU A 171 11.50 2.89 15.55
C GLU A 171 12.00 2.58 16.97
N HIS A 172 11.97 1.31 17.37
CA HIS A 172 12.39 0.84 18.68
C HIS A 172 13.13 -0.51 18.55
N ALA A 173 14.28 -0.63 19.21
CA ALA A 173 15.06 -1.86 19.27
C ALA A 173 15.47 -2.12 20.73
N VAL A 174 15.18 -3.32 21.23
CA VAL A 174 15.54 -3.75 22.59
C VAL A 174 16.55 -4.89 22.49
N VAL A 175 17.67 -4.75 23.18
CA VAL A 175 18.64 -5.82 23.36
C VAL A 175 18.73 -6.12 24.85
N THR A 176 18.37 -7.34 25.22
CA THR A 176 18.46 -7.83 26.60
C THR A 176 19.68 -8.71 26.73
N TYR A 177 20.55 -8.40 27.69
CA TYR A 177 21.75 -9.18 27.98
C TYR A 177 21.59 -9.91 29.30
N GLU A 178 22.07 -11.16 29.34
CA GLU A 178 22.29 -11.90 30.58
C GLU A 178 23.80 -12.18 30.71
N ILE A 179 24.40 -11.72 31.79
CA ILE A 179 25.83 -11.92 32.06
C ILE A 179 25.96 -12.99 33.14
N ALA A 180 26.23 -14.22 32.72
CA ALA A 180 26.61 -15.28 33.64
C ALA A 180 28.07 -15.06 34.08
N ARG A 181 28.31 -14.98 35.39
CA ARG A 181 29.67 -15.09 35.93
C ARG A 181 30.04 -16.57 35.93
N SER A 182 31.21 -16.93 35.39
CA SER A 182 31.74 -18.29 35.61
C SER A 182 31.94 -18.48 37.11
N GLN A 183 31.50 -19.62 37.65
CA GLN A 183 32.00 -20.02 38.97
C GLN A 183 33.50 -20.24 38.83
N GLU A 184 34.28 -19.49 39.61
CA GLU A 184 35.70 -19.77 39.83
C GLU A 184 35.79 -21.05 40.66
N ASP A 185 36.50 -22.06 40.13
CA ASP A 185 36.98 -23.24 40.88
C ASP A 185 38.18 -22.84 41.76
#